data_AF-A0AAW6TSK9-F1
#
_entry.id   AF-A0AAW6TSK9-F1
#
_cell.length_a   1.000
_cell.length_b   1.000
_cell.length_c   1.000
_cell.angle_alpha   90.00
_cell.angle_beta   90.00
_cell.angle_gamma   90.00
#
_symmetry.space_group_name_H-M   'P 1'
#
loop_
_entity.id
_entity.type
_entity.pdbx_description
1 polymer ?
#
loop_
_entity_poly.entity_id
_entity_poly.type
_entity_poly.pdbx_seq_one_letter_code
_entity_poly.pdbx_strand_id
1 'polypeptide(L)'
;MNLLTSVLYWLSTGMMIPVVVLLLIAFGWSLMLLGDLYGQYGWRLRHRSTIQQMLTKAERDGIGGLALKSLSKGKKSRFVCSLQTLMQQSGRHCQEEKALTDFELACRCDLDASLTLMRVGPMLGLMGTLIPMGPALAGLASGDIASMASNMQVAFSTTVVGIFVGAMGFIVQLIKKRWHQSDHALLVYLLELSQEEKE
;
A
#
# COMPACT_ATOMS: atom_id res chain seq x y z
N MET A 1 -9.22 8.90 -45.30
CA MET A 1 -8.87 7.77 -44.40
C MET A 1 -7.48 7.95 -43.79
N ASN A 2 -6.46 8.36 -44.56
CA ASN A 2 -5.08 8.56 -44.07
C ASN A 2 -4.90 9.63 -42.98
N LEU A 3 -5.67 10.73 -42.98
CA LEU A 3 -5.56 11.77 -41.95
C LEU A 3 -5.95 11.26 -40.56
N LEU A 4 -7.03 10.47 -40.44
CA LEU A 4 -7.46 9.89 -39.16
C LEU A 4 -6.42 8.89 -38.62
N THR A 5 -5.90 8.02 -39.49
CA THR A 5 -4.86 7.05 -39.10
C THR A 5 -3.54 7.73 -38.75
N SER A 6 -3.13 8.77 -39.46
CA SER A 6 -1.91 9.54 -39.12
C SER A 6 -2.04 10.33 -37.83
N VAL A 7 -3.20 10.93 -37.57
CA VAL A 7 -3.48 11.62 -36.29
C VAL A 7 -3.49 10.62 -35.14
N LEU A 8 -4.14 9.47 -35.31
CA LEU A 8 -4.18 8.41 -34.30
C LEU A 8 -2.80 7.81 -34.03
N TYR A 9 -1.96 7.65 -35.06
CA TYR A 9 -0.58 7.23 -34.93
C TYR A 9 0.24 8.24 -34.12
N TRP A 10 0.20 9.53 -34.50
CA TRP A 10 0.90 10.59 -33.76
C TRP A 10 0.45 10.69 -32.30
N LEU A 11 -0.85 10.55 -32.06
CA LEU A 11 -1.41 10.56 -30.71
C LEU A 11 -0.91 9.35 -29.88
N SER A 12 -0.95 8.15 -30.46
CA SER A 12 -0.49 6.91 -29.80
C SER A 12 1.01 6.95 -29.50
N THR A 13 1.83 7.30 -30.49
CA THR A 13 3.29 7.41 -30.32
C THR A 13 3.65 8.52 -29.33
N GLY A 14 2.92 9.64 -29.35
CA GLY A 14 3.06 10.72 -28.36
C GLY A 14 2.75 10.28 -26.93
N MET A 15 1.84 9.32 -26.74
CA MET A 15 1.50 8.74 -25.44
C MET A 15 2.55 7.75 -24.90
N MET A 16 3.50 7.30 -25.73
CA MET A 16 4.54 6.37 -25.28
C MET A 16 5.41 6.97 -24.17
N ILE A 17 5.90 8.20 -24.37
CA ILE A 17 6.77 8.90 -23.42
C ILE A 17 6.08 9.08 -22.06
N PRO A 18 4.86 9.66 -21.96
CA PRO A 18 4.19 9.82 -20.66
C PRO A 18 3.88 8.49 -19.98
N VAL A 19 3.51 7.43 -20.74
CA VAL A 19 3.26 6.11 -20.15
C VAL A 19 4.53 5.53 -19.53
N VAL A 20 5.66 5.61 -20.23
CA VAL A 20 6.96 5.12 -19.70
C VAL A 20 7.38 5.91 -18.46
N VAL A 21 7.23 7.24 -18.47
CA VAL A 21 7.53 8.08 -17.30
C VAL A 21 6.66 7.73 -16.11
N LEU A 22 5.34 7.58 -16.32
CA LEU A 22 4.40 7.23 -15.25
C LEU A 22 4.69 5.84 -14.68
N LEU A 23 5.07 4.89 -15.54
CA LEU A 23 5.50 3.55 -15.14
C LEU A 23 6.80 3.57 -14.31
N LEU A 24 7.78 4.39 -14.67
CA LEU A 24 9.00 4.58 -13.87
C LEU A 24 8.69 5.22 -12.51
N ILE A 25 7.79 6.20 -12.46
CA ILE A 25 7.34 6.81 -11.20
C ILE A 25 6.63 5.76 -10.33
N ALA A 26 5.73 4.96 -10.92
CA ALA A 26 5.04 3.88 -10.21
C ALA A 26 6.01 2.81 -9.68
N PHE A 27 7.07 2.52 -10.44
CA PHE A 27 8.15 1.63 -10.00
C PHE A 27 8.93 2.20 -8.80
N GLY A 28 9.32 3.48 -8.86
CA GLY A 28 9.94 4.16 -7.73
C GLY A 28 9.04 4.17 -6.49
N TRP A 29 7.76 4.46 -6.68
CA TRP A 29 6.77 4.43 -5.60
C TRP A 29 6.63 3.03 -5.00
N SER A 30 6.63 1.98 -5.83
CA SER A 30 6.58 0.58 -5.38
C SER A 30 7.74 0.23 -4.47
N LEU A 31 8.96 0.64 -4.84
CA LEU A 31 10.15 0.45 -4.02
C LEU A 31 10.08 1.22 -2.69
N MET A 32 9.58 2.46 -2.70
CA MET A 32 9.39 3.23 -1.46
C MET A 32 8.36 2.57 -0.52
N LEU A 33 7.25 2.05 -1.06
CA LEU A 33 6.22 1.31 -0.31
C LEU A 33 6.78 0.03 0.31
N LEU A 34 7.64 -0.67 -0.45
CA LEU A 34 8.38 -1.83 0.05
C LEU A 34 9.30 -1.42 1.21
N GLY A 35 10.05 -0.32 1.06
CA GLY A 35 10.95 0.21 2.08
C GLY A 35 10.25 0.61 3.38
N ASP A 36 9.08 1.26 3.27
CA ASP A 36 8.23 1.57 4.43
C ASP A 36 7.78 0.29 5.14
N LEU A 37 7.40 -0.75 4.38
CA LEU A 37 7.06 -2.05 4.94
C LEU A 37 8.24 -2.71 5.66
N TYR A 38 9.45 -2.66 5.11
CA TYR A 38 10.66 -3.17 5.79
C TYR A 38 10.96 -2.42 7.08
N GLY A 39 10.79 -1.09 7.10
CA GLY A 39 10.96 -0.27 8.30
C GLY A 39 9.95 -0.66 9.40
N GLN A 40 8.69 -0.85 9.03
CA GLN A 40 7.65 -1.30 9.94
C GLN A 40 7.84 -2.76 10.38
N TYR A 41 8.27 -3.65 9.47
CA TYR A 41 8.55 -5.06 9.75
C TYR A 41 9.70 -5.21 10.76
N GLY A 42 10.78 -4.44 10.58
CA GLY A 42 11.93 -4.43 11.50
C GLY A 42 11.58 -3.90 12.90
N TRP A 43 10.74 -2.88 13.00
CA TRP A 43 10.25 -2.38 14.29
C TRP A 43 9.34 -3.40 14.97
N ARG A 44 8.45 -4.05 14.21
CA ARG A 44 7.45 -5.01 14.71
C ARG A 44 8.08 -6.34 15.16
N LEU A 45 9.14 -6.86 14.50
CA LEU A 45 9.88 -8.03 15.02
C LEU A 45 10.58 -7.76 16.35
N ARG A 46 11.14 -6.56 16.53
CA ARG A 46 11.79 -6.16 17.79
C ARG A 46 10.80 -5.91 18.92
N HIS A 47 9.58 -5.43 18.61
CA HIS A 47 8.55 -5.12 19.60
C HIS A 47 7.55 -6.25 19.89
N ARG A 48 7.62 -7.39 19.18
CA ARG A 48 6.70 -8.53 19.41
C ARG A 48 6.81 -9.11 20.83
N SER A 49 8.03 -9.18 21.37
CA SER A 49 8.28 -9.55 22.77
C SER A 49 7.75 -8.50 23.75
N THR A 50 7.85 -7.22 23.40
CA THR A 50 7.41 -6.09 24.22
C THR A 50 5.89 -6.00 24.31
N ILE A 51 5.15 -6.21 23.21
CA ILE A 51 3.68 -6.19 23.22
C ILE A 51 3.10 -7.35 24.04
N GLN A 52 3.66 -8.56 23.93
CA GLN A 52 3.18 -9.68 24.77
C GLN A 52 3.54 -9.53 26.25
N GLN A 53 4.71 -8.98 26.56
CA GLN A 53 5.05 -8.61 27.95
C GLN A 53 4.24 -7.42 28.47
N MET A 54 3.63 -6.61 27.59
CA MET A 54 2.76 -5.49 27.95
C MET A 54 1.30 -5.90 28.09
N LEU A 55 0.79 -6.86 27.30
CA LEU A 55 -0.53 -7.46 27.53
C LEU A 55 -0.58 -8.18 28.88
N THR A 56 0.42 -9.02 29.16
CA THR A 56 0.53 -9.76 30.44
C THR A 56 0.78 -8.87 31.65
N LYS A 57 1.22 -7.62 31.46
CA LYS A 57 1.34 -6.60 32.53
C LYS A 57 0.10 -5.72 32.66
N ALA A 58 -0.59 -5.41 31.55
CA ALA A 58 -1.85 -4.67 31.57
C ALA A 58 -2.98 -5.48 32.23
N GLU A 59 -2.98 -6.80 32.09
CA GLU A 59 -3.90 -7.74 32.75
C GLU A 59 -3.73 -7.81 34.28
N ARG A 60 -2.61 -7.31 34.83
CA ARG A 60 -2.30 -7.40 36.28
C ARG A 60 -2.43 -6.10 37.08
N ASP A 61 -2.26 -4.93 36.46
CA ASP A 61 -2.14 -3.64 37.19
C ASP A 61 -3.27 -2.63 36.89
N GLY A 62 -4.30 -3.02 36.14
CA GLY A 62 -5.38 -2.12 35.73
C GLY A 62 -4.97 -1.20 34.58
N ILE A 63 -5.89 -1.04 33.62
CA ILE A 63 -5.59 -0.53 32.27
C ILE A 63 -5.12 0.95 32.29
N GLY A 64 -5.50 1.72 33.31
CA GLY A 64 -5.38 3.19 33.35
C GLY A 64 -3.96 3.78 33.51
N GLY A 65 -3.04 3.11 34.22
CA GLY A 65 -1.80 3.76 34.69
C GLY A 65 -0.56 3.52 33.83
N LEU A 66 -0.36 2.28 33.36
CA LEU A 66 0.90 1.83 32.75
C LEU A 66 0.90 1.95 31.22
N ALA A 67 -0.26 1.78 30.58
CA ALA A 67 -0.39 1.88 29.14
C ALA A 67 -0.02 3.29 28.64
N LEU A 68 -0.53 4.34 29.28
CA LEU A 68 -0.34 5.75 28.88
C LEU A 68 1.14 6.19 28.86
N LYS A 69 1.92 5.74 29.87
CA LYS A 69 3.31 6.17 30.05
C LYS A 69 4.29 5.38 29.17
N SER A 70 3.95 4.13 28.86
CA SER A 70 4.77 3.24 28.04
C SER A 70 4.55 3.47 26.54
N LEU A 71 3.31 3.73 26.13
CA LEU A 71 2.92 4.00 24.74
C LEU A 71 3.43 5.36 24.22
N SER A 72 3.57 6.35 25.09
CA SER A 72 4.11 7.70 24.77
C SER A 72 5.54 7.70 24.19
N LYS A 73 6.35 6.67 24.49
CA LYS A 73 7.72 6.54 23.95
C LYS A 73 7.76 5.96 22.52
N GLY A 74 6.70 5.29 22.07
CA GLY A 74 6.59 4.68 20.74
C GLY A 74 6.06 5.65 19.69
N LYS A 75 6.82 6.71 19.38
CA LYS A 75 6.43 7.73 18.38
C LYS A 75 6.25 7.07 17.00
N LYS A 76 4.98 6.98 16.53
CA LYS A 76 4.49 6.96 15.11
C LYS A 76 3.42 5.92 14.75
N SER A 77 2.96 5.04 15.65
CA SER A 77 1.84 4.15 15.28
C SER A 77 0.49 4.84 15.50
N ARG A 78 -0.36 4.92 14.47
CA ARG A 78 -1.74 5.45 14.55
C ARG A 78 -2.56 4.76 15.65
N PHE A 79 -2.26 3.48 15.92
CA PHE A 79 -2.79 2.70 17.03
C PHE A 79 -2.57 3.37 18.40
N VAL A 80 -1.38 3.92 18.64
CA VAL A 80 -1.01 4.58 19.91
C VAL A 80 -1.86 5.83 20.14
N CYS A 81 -2.13 6.59 19.08
CA CYS A 81 -2.95 7.80 19.14
C CYS A 81 -4.43 7.46 19.37
N SER A 82 -4.97 6.45 18.66
CA SER A 82 -6.34 5.99 18.85
C SER A 82 -6.55 5.44 20.27
N LEU A 83 -5.60 4.64 20.77
CA LEU A 83 -5.64 4.07 22.12
C LEU A 83 -5.52 5.16 23.19
N GLN A 84 -4.66 6.17 22.99
CA GLN A 84 -4.56 7.31 23.90
C GLN A 84 -5.87 8.13 23.95
N THR A 85 -6.55 8.30 22.81
CA THR A 85 -7.84 9.02 22.74
C THR A 85 -8.94 8.24 23.45
N LEU A 86 -8.96 6.90 23.30
CA LEU A 86 -9.86 5.99 24.01
C LEU A 86 -9.68 6.05 25.53
N MET A 87 -8.43 6.05 26.01
CA MET A 87 -8.13 6.09 27.44
C MET A 87 -8.38 7.45 28.10
N GLN A 88 -8.25 8.55 27.35
CA GLN A 88 -8.46 9.90 27.89
C GLN A 88 -9.95 10.27 28.02
N GLN A 89 -10.85 9.47 27.44
CA GLN A 89 -12.29 9.74 27.40
C GLN A 89 -13.15 8.60 27.98
N SER A 90 -12.58 7.72 28.80
CA SER A 90 -13.31 6.63 29.44
C SER A 90 -14.53 7.14 30.22
N GLY A 91 -15.72 6.93 29.65
CA GLY A 91 -17.00 7.35 30.25
C GLY A 91 -18.20 7.52 29.30
N ARG A 92 -18.03 7.54 27.97
CA ARG A 92 -19.16 7.63 27.00
C ARG A 92 -19.04 6.58 25.90
N HIS A 93 -19.89 5.54 25.93
CA HIS A 93 -19.91 4.43 24.95
C HIS A 93 -19.85 4.89 23.48
N CYS A 94 -20.46 6.02 23.11
CA CYS A 94 -20.41 6.54 21.73
C CYS A 94 -19.02 7.04 21.26
N GLN A 95 -18.09 7.38 22.15
CA GLN A 95 -16.75 7.85 21.76
C GLN A 95 -15.79 6.68 21.51
N GLU A 96 -16.00 5.54 22.17
CA GLU A 96 -15.20 4.33 22.00
C GLU A 96 -15.40 3.71 20.61
N GLU A 97 -16.67 3.59 20.19
CA GLU A 97 -17.05 3.08 18.87
C GLU A 97 -16.57 3.99 17.74
N LYS A 98 -16.61 5.32 17.96
CA LYS A 98 -16.10 6.30 16.99
C LYS A 98 -14.58 6.19 16.78
N ALA A 99 -13.81 6.04 17.86
CA ALA A 99 -12.36 5.91 17.77
C ALA A 99 -11.92 4.61 17.08
N LEU A 100 -12.67 3.51 17.27
CA LEU A 100 -12.47 2.26 16.52
C LEU A 100 -12.75 2.46 15.02
N THR A 101 -13.86 3.13 14.70
CA THR A 101 -14.25 3.44 13.31
C THR A 101 -13.20 4.32 12.61
N ASP A 102 -12.71 5.36 13.29
CA ASP A 102 -11.67 6.25 12.75
C ASP A 102 -10.35 5.49 12.51
N PHE A 103 -10.01 4.53 13.37
CA PHE A 103 -8.85 3.65 13.18
C PHE A 103 -9.02 2.72 11.98
N GLU A 104 -10.20 2.09 11.81
CA GLU A 104 -10.49 1.27 10.64
C GLU A 104 -10.37 2.07 9.35
N LEU A 105 -10.92 3.29 9.32
CA LEU A 105 -10.88 4.16 8.15
C LEU A 105 -9.44 4.52 7.78
N ALA A 106 -8.62 4.87 8.76
CA ALA A 106 -7.21 5.18 8.55
C ALA A 106 -6.41 3.96 8.03
N CYS A 107 -6.75 2.75 8.47
CA CYS A 107 -6.15 1.51 7.96
C CYS A 107 -6.58 1.24 6.51
N ARG A 108 -7.85 1.49 6.16
CA ARG A 108 -8.35 1.34 4.78
C ARG A 108 -7.63 2.28 3.81
N CYS A 109 -7.53 3.56 4.15
CA CYS A 109 -6.83 4.55 3.30
C CYS A 109 -5.36 4.18 3.04
N ASP A 110 -4.69 3.53 4.00
CA ASP A 110 -3.30 3.09 3.84
C ASP A 110 -3.18 1.87 2.91
N LEU A 111 -4.19 1.00 2.88
CA LEU A 111 -4.27 -0.12 1.94
C LEU A 111 -4.61 0.33 0.51
N ASP A 112 -5.36 1.42 0.35
CA ASP A 112 -5.77 1.95 -0.95
C ASP A 112 -4.59 2.35 -1.85
N ALA A 113 -3.51 2.88 -1.26
CA ALA A 113 -2.28 3.18 -1.99
C ALA A 113 -1.59 1.93 -2.59
N SER A 114 -1.64 0.81 -1.85
CA SER A 114 -1.08 -0.47 -2.33
C SER A 114 -1.98 -1.11 -3.40
N LEU A 115 -3.30 -0.99 -3.22
CA LEU A 115 -4.31 -1.47 -4.16
C LEU A 115 -4.25 -0.72 -5.51
N THR A 116 -4.07 0.60 -5.46
CA THR A 116 -3.91 1.42 -6.67
C THR A 116 -2.66 1.02 -7.43
N LEU A 117 -1.52 0.83 -6.77
CA LEU A 117 -0.30 0.32 -7.40
C LEU A 117 -0.49 -1.06 -8.02
N MET A 118 -1.16 -1.97 -7.30
CA MET A 118 -1.47 -3.33 -7.77
C MET A 118 -2.26 -3.33 -9.09
N ARG A 119 -3.19 -2.38 -9.25
CA ARG A 119 -4.06 -2.29 -10.43
C ARG A 119 -3.42 -1.48 -11.56
N VAL A 120 -2.83 -0.33 -11.23
CA VAL A 120 -2.30 0.62 -12.21
C VAL A 120 -0.99 0.14 -12.82
N GLY A 121 -0.13 -0.55 -12.06
CA GLY A 121 1.16 -1.05 -12.57
C GLY A 121 1.02 -1.95 -13.81
N PRO A 122 0.25 -3.04 -13.74
CA PRO A 122 0.02 -3.92 -14.90
C PRO A 122 -0.69 -3.23 -16.06
N MET A 123 -1.63 -2.31 -15.78
CA MET A 123 -2.33 -1.55 -16.83
C MET A 123 -1.37 -0.64 -17.62
N LEU A 124 -0.45 0.05 -16.93
CA LEU A 124 0.58 0.86 -17.58
C LEU A 124 1.57 -0.01 -18.37
N GLY A 125 1.95 -1.17 -17.84
CA GLY A 125 2.83 -2.12 -18.55
C GLY A 125 2.20 -2.64 -19.85
N LEU A 126 0.89 -2.92 -19.82
CA LEU A 126 0.11 -3.34 -20.98
C LEU A 126 -0.04 -2.21 -22.01
N MET A 127 -0.29 -0.97 -21.58
CA MET A 127 -0.26 0.18 -22.49
C MET A 127 1.13 0.36 -23.13
N GLY A 128 2.18 0.14 -22.34
CA GLY A 128 3.57 0.19 -22.78
C GLY A 128 3.93 -0.84 -23.86
N THR A 129 3.19 -1.95 -24.01
CA THR A 129 3.38 -2.88 -25.14
C THR A 129 2.58 -2.51 -26.36
N LEU A 130 1.31 -2.14 -26.17
CA LEU A 130 0.40 -1.94 -27.28
C LEU A 130 0.77 -0.72 -28.13
N ILE A 131 1.33 0.32 -27.52
CA ILE A 131 1.76 1.54 -28.22
C ILE A 131 2.92 1.28 -29.22
N PRO A 132 4.08 0.73 -28.78
CA PRO A 132 5.21 0.47 -29.68
C PRO A 132 5.00 -0.70 -30.65
N MET A 133 4.02 -1.58 -30.41
CA MET A 133 3.70 -2.66 -31.35
C MET A 133 3.21 -2.16 -32.72
N GLY A 134 2.53 -1.01 -32.77
CA GLY A 134 2.12 -0.41 -34.05
C GLY A 134 3.32 -0.07 -34.96
N PRO A 135 4.27 0.77 -34.50
CA PRO A 135 5.51 1.03 -35.20
C PRO A 135 6.34 -0.23 -35.52
N ALA A 136 6.40 -1.19 -34.58
CA ALA A 136 7.17 -2.43 -34.79
C ALA A 136 6.63 -3.29 -35.95
N LEU A 137 5.31 -3.44 -36.05
CA LEU A 137 4.67 -4.18 -37.14
C LEU A 137 4.79 -3.44 -38.49
N ALA A 138 4.74 -2.11 -38.46
CA ALA A 138 4.99 -1.30 -39.66
C ALA A 138 6.46 -1.40 -40.15
N GLY A 139 7.42 -1.45 -39.22
CA GLY A 139 8.83 -1.70 -39.53
C GLY A 139 9.07 -3.08 -40.14
N LEU A 140 8.40 -4.10 -39.60
CA LEU A 140 8.42 -5.46 -40.16
C LEU A 140 7.87 -5.52 -41.59
N ALA A 141 6.74 -4.85 -41.85
CA ALA A 141 6.17 -4.77 -43.20
C ALA A 141 7.11 -4.08 -44.21
N SER A 142 8.03 -3.23 -43.72
CA SER A 142 9.03 -2.52 -44.52
C SER A 142 10.37 -3.25 -44.63
N GLY A 143 10.52 -4.42 -43.97
CA GLY A 143 11.77 -5.19 -43.95
C GLY A 143 12.84 -4.67 -42.97
N ASP A 144 12.52 -3.68 -42.13
CA ASP A 144 13.46 -3.13 -41.13
C ASP A 144 13.36 -3.90 -39.80
N ILE A 145 14.15 -4.97 -39.71
CA ILE A 145 14.21 -5.84 -38.53
C ILE A 145 14.88 -5.13 -37.34
N ALA A 146 15.76 -4.16 -37.58
CA ALA A 146 16.47 -3.46 -36.52
C ALA A 146 15.54 -2.51 -35.74
N SER A 147 14.72 -1.74 -36.47
CA SER A 147 13.69 -0.89 -35.87
C SER A 147 12.57 -1.72 -35.23
N MET A 148 12.25 -2.90 -35.77
CA MET A 148 11.32 -3.82 -35.11
C MET A 148 11.86 -4.30 -33.76
N ALA A 149 13.11 -4.76 -33.71
CA ALA A 149 13.70 -5.33 -32.50
C ALA A 149 13.79 -4.32 -31.36
N SER A 150 14.19 -3.07 -31.65
CA SER A 150 14.31 -2.02 -30.65
C SER A 150 12.96 -1.63 -30.03
N ASN A 151 11.92 -1.42 -30.84
CA ASN A 151 10.57 -1.11 -30.35
C ASN A 151 9.98 -2.27 -29.53
N MET A 152 10.24 -3.51 -29.94
CA MET A 152 9.78 -4.70 -29.24
C MET A 152 10.50 -4.92 -27.90
N GLN A 153 11.80 -4.59 -27.81
CA GLN A 153 12.54 -4.62 -26.55
C GLN A 153 11.93 -3.68 -25.51
N VAL A 154 11.57 -2.46 -25.92
CA VAL A 154 10.91 -1.50 -25.03
C VAL A 154 9.57 -2.04 -24.57
N ALA A 155 8.76 -2.58 -25.48
CA ALA A 155 7.46 -3.18 -25.19
C ALA A 155 7.55 -4.29 -24.11
N PHE A 156 8.47 -5.24 -24.27
CA PHE A 156 8.63 -6.32 -23.29
C PHE A 156 9.12 -5.81 -21.95
N SER A 157 10.08 -4.89 -21.96
CA SER A 157 10.63 -4.31 -20.74
C SER A 157 9.55 -3.61 -19.91
N THR A 158 8.66 -2.84 -20.55
CA THR A 158 7.56 -2.16 -19.84
C THR A 158 6.56 -3.14 -19.23
N THR A 159 6.33 -4.30 -19.86
CA THR A 159 5.45 -5.34 -19.28
C THR A 159 6.06 -5.97 -18.04
N VAL A 160 7.33 -6.36 -18.12
CA VAL A 160 8.03 -6.98 -16.99
C VAL A 160 8.02 -6.05 -15.79
N VAL A 161 8.33 -4.76 -16.01
CA VAL A 161 8.29 -3.74 -14.95
C VAL A 161 6.86 -3.51 -14.45
N GLY A 162 5.85 -3.40 -15.34
CA GLY A 162 4.46 -3.19 -14.94
C GLY A 162 3.89 -4.31 -14.08
N ILE A 163 4.16 -5.57 -14.44
CA ILE A 163 3.79 -6.75 -13.63
C ILE A 163 4.54 -6.75 -12.31
N PHE A 164 5.84 -6.43 -12.31
CA PHE A 164 6.63 -6.35 -11.08
C PHE A 164 6.06 -5.31 -10.10
N VAL A 165 5.70 -4.12 -10.58
CA VAL A 165 5.04 -3.09 -9.76
C VAL A 165 3.73 -3.61 -9.16
N GLY A 166 2.91 -4.29 -9.97
CA GLY A 166 1.66 -4.88 -9.51
C GLY A 166 1.86 -5.96 -8.44
N ALA A 167 2.82 -6.85 -8.65
CA ALA A 167 3.16 -7.93 -7.72
C ALA A 167 3.68 -7.40 -6.38
N MET A 168 4.53 -6.38 -6.40
CA MET A 168 5.01 -5.73 -5.18
C MET A 168 3.86 -5.08 -4.40
N GLY A 169 2.96 -4.35 -5.08
CA GLY A 169 1.76 -3.78 -4.45
C GLY A 169 0.88 -4.85 -3.78
N PHE A 170 0.70 -6.00 -4.43
CA PHE A 170 -0.03 -7.13 -3.87
C PHE A 170 0.63 -7.72 -2.62
N ILE A 171 1.95 -7.94 -2.63
CA ILE A 171 2.69 -8.48 -1.49
C ILE A 171 2.57 -7.52 -0.28
N VAL A 172 2.74 -6.22 -0.51
CA VAL A 172 2.60 -5.21 0.54
C VAL A 172 1.19 -5.22 1.13
N GLN A 173 0.17 -5.27 0.27
CA GLN A 173 -1.22 -5.35 0.70
C GLN A 173 -1.50 -6.60 1.55
N LEU A 174 -0.96 -7.76 1.17
CA LEU A 174 -1.16 -9.01 1.91
C LEU A 174 -0.60 -8.93 3.33
N ILE A 175 0.59 -8.35 3.49
CA ILE A 175 1.26 -8.22 4.78
C ILE A 175 0.53 -7.18 5.66
N LYS A 176 0.27 -5.97 5.13
CA LYS A 176 -0.42 -4.91 5.87
C LYS A 176 -1.81 -5.34 6.30
N LYS A 177 -2.56 -6.06 5.46
CA LYS A 177 -3.88 -6.59 5.80
C LYS A 177 -3.84 -7.54 7.00
N ARG A 178 -2.88 -8.48 7.05
CA ARG A 178 -2.71 -9.40 8.18
C ARG A 178 -2.40 -8.66 9.49
N TRP A 179 -1.61 -7.60 9.40
CA TRP A 179 -1.26 -6.74 10.53
C TRP A 179 -2.45 -5.96 11.06
N HIS A 180 -3.18 -5.25 10.20
CA HIS A 180 -4.35 -4.49 10.61
C HIS A 180 -5.44 -5.38 11.22
N GLN A 181 -5.63 -6.60 10.70
CA GLN A 181 -6.56 -7.57 11.29
C GLN A 181 -6.16 -7.98 12.72
N SER A 182 -4.86 -8.18 12.96
CA SER A 182 -4.35 -8.53 14.28
C SER A 182 -4.49 -7.36 15.26
N ASP A 183 -4.17 -6.14 14.80
CA ASP A 183 -4.23 -4.92 15.61
C ASP A 183 -5.70 -4.56 15.97
N HIS A 184 -6.65 -4.77 15.04
CA HIS A 184 -8.08 -4.58 15.29
C HIS A 184 -8.62 -5.56 16.34
N ALA A 185 -8.28 -6.86 16.24
CA ALA A 185 -8.72 -7.86 17.20
C ALA A 185 -8.23 -7.55 18.63
N LEU A 186 -7.01 -7.03 18.76
CA LEU A 186 -6.45 -6.61 20.05
C LEU A 186 -7.20 -5.39 20.63
N LEU A 187 -7.53 -4.39 19.80
CA LEU A 187 -8.31 -3.23 20.25
C LEU A 187 -9.69 -3.61 20.77
N VAL A 188 -10.39 -4.50 20.07
CA VAL A 188 -11.71 -5.00 20.50
C VAL A 188 -11.60 -5.70 21.85
N TYR A 189 -10.60 -6.58 22.02
CA TYR A 189 -10.37 -7.27 23.28
C TYR A 189 -10.09 -6.31 24.46
N LEU A 190 -9.30 -5.26 24.23
CA LEU A 190 -9.02 -4.24 25.27
C LEU A 190 -10.26 -3.40 25.61
N LEU A 191 -11.12 -3.12 24.62
CA LEU A 191 -12.37 -2.41 24.85
C LEU A 191 -13.32 -3.25 25.72
N GLU A 192 -13.47 -4.54 25.44
CA GLU A 192 -14.29 -5.46 26.25
C GLU A 192 -13.81 -5.51 27.71
N LEU A 193 -12.51 -5.70 27.95
CA LEU A 193 -11.93 -5.67 29.31
C LEU A 193 -12.18 -4.35 30.05
N SER A 194 -12.13 -3.22 29.34
CA SER A 194 -12.37 -1.90 29.95
C SER A 194 -13.83 -1.64 30.31
N GLN A 195 -14.76 -2.42 29.74
CA GLN A 195 -16.17 -2.39 30.10
C GLN A 195 -16.45 -3.29 31.30
N GLU A 196 -15.82 -4.47 31.38
CA GLU A 196 -15.92 -5.37 32.54
C GLU A 196 -15.40 -4.74 33.84
N GLU A 197 -14.34 -3.91 33.80
CA GLU A 197 -13.86 -3.18 35.00
C GLU A 197 -14.83 -2.10 35.52
N LYS A 198 -15.83 -1.69 34.71
CA LYS A 198 -16.79 -0.62 35.07
C LYS A 198 -18.13 -1.15 35.59
N GLU A 199 -18.46 -2.42 35.37
CA GLU A 199 -19.63 -3.10 35.96
C GLU A 199 -19.33 -3.63 37.36
#